data_AF-A0A7C8EEZ6-F1
#
_entry.id   AF-A0A7C8EEZ6-F1
#
_cell.length_a   1.000
_cell.length_b   1.000
_cell.length_c   1.000
_cell.angle_alpha   90.00
_cell.angle_beta   90.00
_cell.angle_gamma   90.00
#
_symmetry.space_group_name_H-M   'P 1'
#
loop_
_entity.id
_entity.type
_entity.pdbx_description
1 polymer ?
#
loop_
_entity_poly.entity_id
_entity_poly.type
_entity_poly.pdbx_seq_one_letter_code
_entity_poly.pdbx_strand_id
1 'polypeptide(L)'
;GEVDSKLPNPIRVPSGTLYASFATFLCPDYCSEPEEICTHTGKERPGNLYEVFGGVLASGFDVAVLRSWQLAPGVGGYPGRSLRQLLAGIGSKPGRYLIATSCRCHGVMDALEWRTKAI
;
A
#
# COMPACT_ATOMS: atom_id res chain seq x y z
N GLY A 1 5.19 -8.76 -12.89
CA GLY A 1 4.82 -10.11 -12.44
C GLY A 1 3.32 -10.24 -12.31
N GLU A 2 2.80 -11.34 -11.74
CA GLU A 2 1.34 -11.58 -11.56
C GLU A 2 0.62 -10.42 -10.86
N VAL A 3 1.30 -9.76 -9.92
CA VAL A 3 0.77 -8.65 -9.12
C VAL A 3 0.69 -7.36 -9.92
N ASP A 4 1.70 -7.07 -10.75
CA ASP A 4 1.86 -5.79 -11.44
C ASP A 4 0.65 -5.49 -12.35
N SER A 5 0.14 -6.49 -13.06
CA SER A 5 -1.03 -6.32 -13.95
C SER A 5 -2.35 -6.04 -13.23
N LYS A 6 -2.38 -6.17 -11.90
CA LYS A 6 -3.56 -5.94 -11.05
C LYS A 6 -3.56 -4.56 -10.39
N LEU A 7 -2.53 -3.74 -10.67
CA LEU A 7 -2.30 -2.46 -9.99
C LEU A 7 -2.25 -1.29 -10.98
N PRO A 8 -2.63 -0.08 -10.55
CA PRO A 8 -2.57 1.10 -11.39
C PRO A 8 -1.12 1.61 -11.50
N ASN A 9 -0.69 1.88 -12.73
CA ASN A 9 0.64 2.43 -13.06
C ASN A 9 1.79 1.81 -12.24
N PRO A 10 1.97 0.48 -12.29
CA PRO A 10 2.96 -0.21 -11.47
C PRO A 10 4.37 0.14 -11.93
N ILE A 11 5.27 0.41 -10.98
CA ILE A 11 6.70 0.59 -11.22
C ILE A 11 7.45 -0.31 -10.25
N ARG A 12 8.17 -1.30 -10.78
CA ARG A 12 9.04 -2.17 -10.00
C ARG A 12 10.48 -1.68 -10.11
N VAL A 13 11.11 -1.47 -8.96
CA VAL A 13 12.52 -1.07 -8.88
C VAL A 13 13.43 -2.29 -8.69
N PRO A 14 14.75 -2.18 -8.91
CA PRO A 14 15.66 -3.34 -8.82
C PRO A 14 15.68 -4.07 -7.47
N SER A 15 15.29 -3.42 -6.36
CA SER A 15 15.15 -4.09 -5.05
C SER A 15 14.01 -5.12 -5.02
N GLY A 16 13.15 -5.13 -6.04
CA GLY A 16 11.91 -5.90 -6.06
C GLY A 16 10.72 -5.15 -5.49
N THR A 17 10.93 -3.99 -4.86
CA THR A 17 9.85 -3.14 -4.35
C THR A 17 8.96 -2.66 -5.48
N LEU A 18 7.64 -2.73 -5.27
CA LEU A 18 6.63 -2.33 -6.24
C LEU A 18 5.93 -1.06 -5.77
N TYR A 19 6.02 -0.01 -6.57
CA TYR A 19 5.24 1.21 -6.42
C TYR A 19 3.99 1.13 -7.31
N ALA A 20 2.89 1.69 -6.84
CA ALA A 20 1.67 1.84 -7.64
C ALA A 20 1.03 3.21 -7.37
N SER A 21 0.33 3.71 -8.37
CA SER A 21 -0.25 5.06 -8.34
C SER A 21 -1.46 5.15 -9.25
N PHE A 22 -2.55 5.74 -8.77
CA PHE A 22 -3.61 6.22 -9.69
C PHE A 22 -3.18 7.45 -10.48
N ALA A 23 -2.28 8.28 -9.92
CA ALA A 23 -1.79 9.48 -10.57
C ALA A 23 -0.79 9.14 -11.68
N THR A 24 -0.99 9.75 -12.84
CA THR A 24 -0.06 9.78 -13.98
C THR A 24 0.70 11.11 -14.08
N PHE A 25 0.68 11.88 -12.99
CA PHE A 25 1.25 13.22 -12.85
C PHE A 25 1.92 13.34 -11.47
N LEU A 26 2.76 14.37 -11.30
CA LEU A 26 3.38 14.65 -10.00
C LEU A 26 2.37 15.32 -9.06
N CYS A 27 2.04 14.63 -7.96
CA CYS A 27 1.19 15.21 -6.93
C CYS A 27 1.94 16.27 -6.10
N PRO A 28 1.23 17.23 -5.49
CA PRO A 28 1.83 18.14 -4.52
C PRO A 28 2.23 17.38 -3.24
N ASP A 29 3.32 17.82 -2.60
CA ASP A 29 3.85 17.22 -1.36
C ASP A 29 2.83 17.22 -0.20
N TYR A 30 1.87 18.13 -0.22
CA TYR A 30 0.85 18.35 0.81
C TYR A 30 -0.56 17.91 0.39
N CYS A 31 -0.68 16.86 -0.43
CA CYS A 31 -1.99 16.33 -0.82
C CYS A 31 -2.77 15.81 0.41
N SER A 32 -3.90 16.45 0.71
CA SER A 32 -4.78 16.08 1.84
C SER A 32 -5.63 14.84 1.61
N GLU A 33 -5.67 14.34 0.37
CA GLU A 33 -6.38 13.12 -0.02
C GLU A 33 -7.86 13.06 0.41
N PRO A 34 -8.68 14.08 0.07
CA PRO A 34 -10.12 13.99 0.32
C PRO A 34 -10.73 12.83 -0.47
N GLU A 35 -11.86 12.33 0.01
CA GLU A 35 -12.45 11.06 -0.41
C GLU A 35 -12.87 11.03 -1.88
N GLU A 36 -13.54 12.08 -2.34
CA GLU A 36 -14.27 12.04 -3.61
C GLU A 36 -13.47 12.69 -4.74
N ILE A 37 -12.93 13.90 -4.52
CA ILE A 37 -12.34 14.73 -5.59
C ILE A 37 -10.85 14.96 -5.35
N CYS A 38 -10.01 14.70 -6.35
CA CYS A 38 -8.60 15.05 -6.30
C CYS A 38 -8.41 16.58 -6.27
N THR A 39 -7.77 17.11 -5.22
CA THR A 39 -7.50 18.55 -5.08
C THR A 39 -6.54 19.12 -6.12
N HIS A 40 -5.74 18.26 -6.77
CA HIS A 40 -4.82 18.68 -7.80
C HIS A 40 -5.47 18.75 -9.20
N THR A 41 -6.31 17.77 -9.55
CA THR A 41 -6.88 17.65 -10.90
C THR A 41 -8.35 18.08 -11.01
N GLY A 42 -9.06 18.21 -9.88
CA GLY A 42 -10.50 18.46 -9.84
C GLY A 42 -11.36 17.28 -10.30
N LYS A 43 -10.76 16.09 -10.53
CA LYS A 43 -11.46 14.89 -11.00
C LYS A 43 -11.86 13.98 -9.84
N GLU A 44 -12.89 13.18 -10.06
CA GLU A 44 -13.26 12.09 -9.17
C GLU A 44 -12.11 11.09 -9.01
N ARG A 45 -11.97 10.57 -7.78
CA ARG A 45 -11.00 9.52 -7.47
C ARG A 45 -11.52 8.18 -7.97
N PRO A 46 -10.69 7.36 -8.65
CA PRO A 46 -11.09 6.02 -9.10
C PRO A 46 -11.43 5.04 -7.98
N GLY A 47 -11.04 5.36 -6.74
CA GLY A 47 -11.20 4.53 -5.55
C GLY A 47 -10.03 4.72 -4.59
N ASN A 48 -9.82 3.74 -3.70
CA ASN A 48 -8.75 3.75 -2.72
C ASN A 48 -7.67 2.71 -3.05
N LEU A 49 -6.42 3.15 -3.21
CA LEU A 49 -5.34 2.24 -3.55
C LEU A 49 -5.06 1.20 -2.44
N TYR A 50 -5.26 1.56 -1.17
CA TYR A 50 -5.16 0.58 -0.08
C TYR A 50 -6.20 -0.55 -0.18
N GLU A 51 -7.39 -0.30 -0.73
CA GLU A 51 -8.40 -1.34 -1.01
C GLU A 51 -7.99 -2.18 -2.22
N VAL A 52 -7.50 -1.55 -3.27
CA VAL A 52 -6.97 -2.24 -4.46
C VAL A 52 -5.84 -3.19 -4.06
N PHE A 53 -4.89 -2.73 -3.24
CA PHE A 53 -3.85 -3.60 -2.70
C PHE A 53 -4.44 -4.76 -1.90
N GLY A 54 -5.40 -4.48 -1.00
CA GLY A 54 -6.04 -5.52 -0.18
C GLY A 54 -6.79 -6.57 -0.99
N GLY A 55 -7.25 -6.23 -2.20
CA GLY A 55 -7.92 -7.13 -3.13
C GLY A 55 -6.99 -7.94 -4.04
N VAL A 56 -5.66 -7.73 -3.97
CA VAL A 56 -4.72 -8.50 -4.78
C VAL A 56 -4.74 -9.96 -4.34
N LEU A 57 -5.06 -10.85 -5.27
CA LEU A 57 -4.81 -12.28 -5.13
C LEU A 57 -3.45 -12.59 -5.75
N ALA A 58 -2.56 -13.30 -5.06
CA ALA A 58 -1.28 -13.72 -5.61
C ALA A 58 -0.95 -15.13 -5.11
N SER A 59 -0.51 -16.00 -6.01
CA SER A 59 -0.37 -17.43 -5.71
C SER A 59 0.64 -17.66 -4.58
N GLY A 60 0.15 -18.21 -3.46
CA GLY A 60 0.97 -18.55 -2.31
C GLY A 60 1.47 -17.34 -1.50
N PHE A 61 0.77 -16.20 -1.57
CA PHE A 61 0.96 -15.03 -0.72
C PHE A 61 -0.35 -14.63 -0.06
N ASP A 62 -0.30 -14.26 1.22
CA ASP A 62 -1.33 -13.45 1.85
C ASP A 62 -1.03 -11.95 1.64
N VAL A 63 -2.05 -11.09 1.70
CA VAL A 63 -1.86 -9.64 1.59
C VAL A 63 -2.15 -8.94 2.91
N ALA A 64 -1.24 -8.05 3.31
CA ALA A 64 -1.38 -7.21 4.49
C ALA A 64 -1.18 -5.73 4.09
N VAL A 65 -2.18 -4.89 4.33
CA VAL A 65 -2.14 -3.47 3.95
C VAL A 65 -2.18 -2.59 5.19
N LEU A 66 -1.19 -1.70 5.30
CA LEU A 66 -1.16 -0.61 6.25
C LEU A 66 -1.58 0.68 5.54
N ARG A 67 -2.79 1.16 5.80
CA ARG A 67 -3.19 2.48 5.31
C ARG A 67 -2.26 3.54 5.88
N SER A 68 -1.85 4.49 5.06
CA SER A 68 -1.14 5.69 5.47
C SER A 68 -2.00 6.93 5.28
N TRP A 69 -1.65 8.00 6.00
CA TRP A 69 -2.30 9.30 5.99
C TRP A 69 -1.26 10.40 5.98
N GLN A 70 -1.63 11.56 5.44
CA GLN A 70 -0.93 12.80 5.71
C GLN A 70 -1.29 13.31 7.11
N LEU A 71 -0.28 13.48 7.96
CA LEU A 71 -0.43 13.99 9.33
C LEU A 71 -0.17 15.51 9.40
N ALA A 72 0.74 15.99 8.55
CA ALA A 72 1.06 17.39 8.33
C ALA A 72 1.58 17.55 6.88
N PRO A 73 1.66 18.76 6.31
CA PRO A 73 2.24 18.97 4.98
C PRO A 73 3.63 18.29 4.84
N GLY A 74 3.76 17.37 3.89
CA GLY A 74 4.98 16.59 3.67
C GLY A 74 5.28 15.48 4.69
N VAL A 75 4.42 15.28 5.70
CA VAL A 75 4.60 14.27 6.75
C VAL A 75 3.53 13.18 6.63
N GLY A 76 3.95 12.00 6.19
CA GLY A 76 3.12 10.80 6.17
C GLY A 76 3.21 10.00 7.48
N GLY A 77 2.18 9.23 7.79
CA GLY A 77 2.21 8.31 8.91
C GLY A 77 0.99 7.39 8.97
N TYR A 78 0.89 6.64 10.06
CA TYR A 78 -0.21 5.71 10.33
C TYR A 78 -0.39 5.54 11.84
N PRO A 79 -1.61 5.22 12.33
CA PRO A 79 -1.83 4.94 13.74
C PRO A 79 -1.01 3.73 14.17
N GLY A 80 -0.26 3.87 15.27
CA GLY A 80 0.53 2.75 15.82
C GLY A 80 -0.32 1.53 16.18
N ARG A 81 -1.63 1.71 16.46
CA ARG A 81 -2.57 0.59 16.65
C ARG A 81 -2.72 -0.28 15.39
N SER A 82 -2.75 0.33 14.21
CA SER A 82 -2.90 -0.37 12.93
C SER A 82 -1.67 -1.19 12.61
N LEU A 83 -0.47 -0.64 12.88
CA LEU A 83 0.77 -1.39 12.76
C LEU A 83 0.80 -2.60 13.70
N ARG A 84 0.43 -2.42 14.98
CA ARG A 84 0.39 -3.52 15.96
C ARG A 84 -0.59 -4.62 15.57
N GLN A 85 -1.76 -4.26 15.05
CA GLN A 85 -2.75 -5.23 14.56
C GLN A 85 -2.22 -6.03 13.36
N LEU A 86 -1.58 -5.34 12.41
CA LEU A 86 -0.99 -5.99 11.23
C LEU A 86 0.16 -6.93 11.64
N LEU A 87 1.03 -6.49 12.55
CA LEU A 87 2.09 -7.33 13.11
C LEU A 87 1.56 -8.56 13.85
N ALA A 88 0.51 -8.41 14.66
CA ALA A 88 -0.12 -9.55 15.36
C ALA A 88 -0.73 -10.55 14.36
N GLY A 89 -1.39 -10.05 13.30
CA GLY A 89 -1.94 -10.88 12.23
C GLY A 89 -0.87 -11.70 11.52
N ILE A 90 0.17 -11.04 10.99
CA ILE A 90 1.30 -11.71 10.33
C ILE A 90 2.02 -12.66 11.29
N GLY A 91 2.25 -12.22 12.53
CA GLY A 91 2.95 -12.98 13.57
C GLY A 91 2.27 -14.32 13.89
N SER A 92 0.95 -14.39 13.78
CA SER A 92 0.15 -15.59 14.07
C SER A 92 0.17 -16.65 12.98
N LYS A 93 0.62 -16.32 11.76
CA LYS A 93 0.61 -17.21 10.60
C LYS A 93 1.92 -17.11 9.81
N PRO A 94 2.87 -18.04 10.01
CA PRO A 94 4.04 -18.14 9.13
C PRO A 94 3.64 -18.31 7.67
N GLY A 95 4.39 -17.72 6.75
CA GLY A 95 4.06 -17.74 5.34
C GLY A 95 4.69 -16.59 4.56
N ARG A 96 4.31 -16.47 3.29
CA ARG A 96 4.72 -15.36 2.44
C ARG A 96 3.63 -14.30 2.39
N TYR A 97 4.05 -13.05 2.48
CA TYR A 97 3.17 -11.89 2.55
C TYR A 97 3.56 -10.86 1.49
N LEU A 98 2.55 -10.29 0.84
CA LEU A 98 2.66 -8.99 0.20
C LEU A 98 2.27 -7.94 1.22
N ILE A 99 3.23 -7.13 1.64
CA ILE A 99 3.01 -6.07 2.64
C ILE A 99 2.98 -4.75 1.88
N ALA A 100 1.87 -4.03 1.98
CA ALA A 100 1.72 -2.74 1.35
C ALA A 100 1.51 -1.62 2.36
N THR A 101 2.08 -0.45 2.09
CA THR A 101 1.70 0.80 2.75
C THR A 101 1.13 1.75 1.71
N SER A 102 -0.08 2.26 1.94
CA SER A 102 -0.75 3.05 0.92
C SER A 102 -1.73 4.07 1.47
N CYS A 103 -1.71 5.23 0.83
CA CYS A 103 -2.72 6.25 1.00
C CYS A 103 -3.87 6.00 0.01
N ARG A 104 -4.75 6.97 -0.27
CA ARG A 104 -5.83 6.78 -1.27
C ARG A 104 -5.28 6.65 -2.69
N CYS A 105 -4.14 7.26 -2.98
CA CYS A 105 -3.65 7.47 -4.35
C CYS A 105 -2.35 6.75 -4.70
N HIS A 106 -1.46 6.59 -3.72
CA HIS A 106 -0.10 6.08 -3.90
C HIS A 106 0.22 5.03 -2.85
N GLY A 107 1.13 4.14 -3.19
CA GLY A 107 1.68 3.24 -2.20
C GLY A 107 2.76 2.35 -2.74
N VAL A 108 3.31 1.60 -1.81
CA VAL A 108 4.46 0.72 -2.00
C VAL A 108 4.11 -0.65 -1.45
N MET A 109 4.62 -1.69 -2.10
CA MET A 109 4.42 -3.08 -1.75
C MET A 109 5.72 -3.85 -1.87
N ASP A 110 6.01 -4.65 -0.84
CA ASP A 110 7.13 -5.57 -0.79
C ASP A 110 6.66 -6.99 -0.51
N ALA A 111 7.44 -7.96 -0.97
CA ALA A 111 7.25 -9.37 -0.66
C ALA A 111 8.16 -9.75 0.52
N LEU A 112 7.58 -10.39 1.54
CA LEU A 112 8.30 -10.87 2.72
C LEU A 112 7.92 -12.32 3.01
N GLU A 113 8.89 -13.14 3.41
CA GLU A 113 8.63 -14.43 4.03
C GLU A 113 8.76 -14.31 5.55
N TRP A 114 7.67 -14.56 6.28
CA TRP A 114 7.65 -14.63 7.72
C TRP A 114 7.78 -16.08 8.18
N ARG A 115 8.81 -16.35 9.00
CA ARG A 115 9.08 -17.67 9.60
C ARG A 115 9.04 -17.52 11.11
N THR A 116 8.46 -18.49 11.81
CA THR A 116 8.67 -18.62 13.25
C THR A 116 10.15 -18.90 13.51
N LYS A 117 10.72 -18.21 14.50
CA LYS A 117 12.07 -18.49 14.97
C LYS A 117 12.12 -19.96 15.40
N ALA A 118 13.00 -20.76 14.80
CA ALA A 118 13.31 -22.08 15.36
C ALA A 118 13.89 -21.84 16.76
N ILE A 119 13.28 -22.50 17.77
CA ILE A 119 13.81 -22.55 19.13
C ILE A 119 14.96 -23.54 19.14
#